data_AF-A0AAD9PWJ1-F1
#
_entry.id   AF-A0AAD9PWJ1-F1
#
_cell.length_a   1.000
_cell.length_b   1.000
_cell.length_c   1.000
_cell.angle_alpha   90.00
_cell.angle_beta   90.00
_cell.angle_gamma   90.00
#
_symmetry.space_group_name_H-M   'P 1'
#
loop_
_entity.id
_entity.type
_entity.pdbx_description
1 polymer ?
#
loop_
_entity_poly.entity_id
_entity_poly.type
_entity_poly.pdbx_seq_one_letter_code
_entity_poly.pdbx_strand_id
1 'polypeptide(L)'
;MSDQQLLPSDQNSGEYVANSRSFSRQVCFKVVVMLSYFLLLAWRFISLLLYSIHATSCFFQEKVASYRCKNFTTFSYANGLEISWQVTSFINTLIVILVLVTVPSYEGYLSTLRNNSRHARFWSLFAQLIVAVSYNIIVICTETLGISKVIEVMFILGEISTTLVVYLWNTVPSPWREPRDPAKNLAYTLTLVVFILENLYLFVLTSTQAAFQVTGVNNFRQTPSTLQAITIVVNAGEATFYYAMMKFFWNKWFDDRRNLLINDNV
;
A
#
# COMPACT_ATOMS: atom_id res chain seq x y z
N MET A 1 -64.84 -42.13 -22.61
CA MET A 1 -64.35 -42.24 -21.22
C MET A 1 -62.87 -41.90 -21.28
N SER A 2 -62.47 -40.86 -20.55
CA SER A 2 -61.33 -39.99 -20.83
C SER A 2 -59.95 -40.64 -20.70
N ASP A 3 -59.10 -40.41 -21.70
CA ASP A 3 -57.64 -40.44 -21.54
C ASP A 3 -57.17 -39.05 -21.10
N GLN A 4 -56.66 -38.95 -19.88
CA GLN A 4 -56.00 -37.76 -19.35
C GLN A 4 -54.56 -38.13 -19.04
N GLN A 5 -53.70 -38.05 -20.06
CA GLN A 5 -52.24 -38.08 -19.88
C GLN A 5 -51.81 -36.83 -19.12
N LEU A 6 -51.42 -37.00 -17.86
CA LEU A 6 -50.67 -35.99 -17.11
C LEU A 6 -49.28 -35.84 -17.76
N LEU A 7 -49.03 -34.67 -18.37
CA LEU A 7 -47.69 -34.19 -18.70
C LEU A 7 -46.90 -33.92 -17.41
N PRO A 8 -45.63 -34.35 -17.28
CA PRO A 8 -44.76 -33.83 -16.23
C PRO A 8 -44.28 -32.44 -16.65
N SER A 9 -45.02 -31.40 -16.26
CA SER A 9 -44.62 -29.99 -16.41
C SER A 9 -43.86 -29.50 -15.17
N ASP A 10 -42.83 -28.69 -15.42
CA ASP A 10 -42.30 -27.61 -14.56
C ASP A 10 -41.22 -27.84 -13.48
N GLN A 11 -40.78 -29.06 -13.14
CA GLN A 11 -39.69 -29.17 -12.15
C GLN A 11 -38.29 -28.93 -12.75
N ASN A 12 -38.00 -29.46 -13.94
CA ASN A 12 -36.70 -29.26 -14.60
C ASN A 12 -36.52 -27.84 -15.15
N SER A 13 -37.58 -27.12 -15.56
CA SER A 13 -37.44 -25.74 -16.05
C SER A 13 -37.08 -24.77 -14.91
N GLY A 14 -37.65 -24.97 -13.72
CA GLY A 14 -37.42 -24.14 -12.54
C GLY A 14 -35.99 -24.21 -12.00
N GLU A 15 -35.41 -25.41 -11.88
CA GLU A 15 -34.03 -25.59 -11.41
C GLU A 15 -33.00 -25.00 -12.37
N TYR A 16 -33.18 -25.16 -13.68
CA TYR A 16 -32.25 -24.61 -14.67
C TYR A 16 -32.29 -23.08 -14.71
N VAL A 17 -33.48 -22.48 -14.58
CA VAL A 17 -33.63 -21.02 -14.51
C VAL A 17 -33.07 -20.48 -13.19
N ALA A 18 -33.28 -21.16 -12.06
CA ALA A 18 -32.72 -20.79 -10.76
C ALA A 18 -31.18 -20.87 -10.76
N ASN A 19 -30.61 -21.93 -11.35
CA ASN A 19 -29.18 -22.13 -11.47
C ASN A 19 -28.54 -21.10 -12.42
N SER A 20 -29.21 -20.78 -13.53
CA SER A 20 -28.78 -19.74 -14.48
C SER A 20 -28.79 -18.33 -13.85
N ARG A 21 -29.81 -17.99 -13.07
CA ARG A 21 -29.88 -16.71 -12.33
C ARG A 21 -28.81 -16.61 -11.25
N SER A 22 -28.58 -17.69 -10.51
CA SER A 22 -27.51 -17.84 -9.51
C SER A 22 -26.13 -17.59 -10.14
N PHE A 23 -25.85 -18.26 -11.26
CA PHE A 23 -24.61 -18.15 -12.00
C PHE A 23 -24.41 -16.73 -12.57
N SER A 24 -25.43 -16.14 -13.20
CA SER A 24 -25.39 -14.78 -13.73
C SER A 24 -25.11 -13.74 -12.64
N ARG A 25 -25.76 -13.88 -11.47
CA ARG A 25 -25.53 -13.01 -10.31
C ARG A 25 -24.10 -13.15 -9.78
N GLN A 26 -23.55 -14.36 -9.75
CA GLN A 26 -22.17 -14.59 -9.31
C GLN A 26 -21.14 -13.99 -10.27
N VAL A 27 -21.38 -14.06 -11.59
CA VAL A 27 -20.54 -13.43 -12.61
C VAL A 27 -20.61 -11.91 -12.50
N CYS A 28 -21.81 -11.34 -12.40
CA CYS A 28 -22.02 -9.90 -12.22
C CYS A 28 -21.29 -9.39 -10.96
N PHE A 29 -21.41 -10.11 -9.83
CA PHE A 29 -20.71 -9.76 -8.60
C PHE A 29 -19.19 -9.74 -8.77
N LYS A 30 -18.59 -10.75 -9.43
CA LYS A 30 -17.14 -10.80 -9.70
C LYS A 30 -16.68 -9.63 -10.57
N VAL A 31 -17.47 -9.29 -11.61
CA VAL A 31 -17.17 -8.16 -12.49
C VAL A 31 -17.22 -6.84 -11.73
N VAL A 32 -18.26 -6.62 -10.91
CA VAL A 32 -18.37 -5.42 -10.08
C VAL A 32 -17.20 -5.29 -9.13
N VAL A 33 -16.84 -6.35 -8.41
CA VAL A 33 -15.68 -6.35 -7.48
C VAL A 33 -14.38 -5.98 -8.21
N MET A 34 -14.14 -6.56 -9.38
CA MET A 34 -12.94 -6.25 -10.17
C MET A 34 -12.93 -4.81 -10.67
N LEU A 35 -14.05 -4.32 -11.21
CA LEU A 35 -14.16 -2.93 -11.65
C LEU A 35 -13.95 -1.96 -10.49
N SER A 36 -14.55 -2.22 -9.33
CA SER A 36 -14.33 -1.43 -8.12
C SER A 36 -12.86 -1.41 -7.70
N TYR A 37 -12.16 -2.55 -7.81
CA TYR A 37 -10.73 -2.61 -7.50
C TYR A 37 -9.88 -1.82 -8.51
N PHE A 38 -10.17 -1.88 -9.80
CA PHE A 38 -9.48 -1.06 -10.79
C PHE A 38 -9.72 0.44 -10.59
N LEU A 39 -10.95 0.84 -10.23
CA LEU A 39 -11.25 2.23 -9.88
C LEU A 39 -10.49 2.69 -8.64
N LEU A 40 -10.37 1.82 -7.63
CA LEU A 40 -9.58 2.08 -6.43
C LEU A 40 -8.08 2.26 -6.78
N LEU A 41 -7.51 1.39 -7.62
CA LEU A 41 -6.13 1.52 -8.08
C LEU A 41 -5.90 2.79 -8.90
N ALA A 42 -6.82 3.12 -9.79
CA ALA A 42 -6.76 4.35 -10.58
C ALA A 42 -6.82 5.59 -9.68
N TRP A 43 -7.71 5.60 -8.69
CA TRP A 43 -7.81 6.68 -7.72
C TRP A 43 -6.55 6.78 -6.84
N ARG A 44 -5.99 5.66 -6.38
CA ARG A 44 -4.72 5.62 -5.64
C ARG A 44 -3.59 6.24 -6.46
N PHE A 45 -3.50 5.90 -7.75
CA PHE A 45 -2.50 6.46 -8.65
C PHE A 45 -2.68 7.96 -8.88
N ILE A 46 -3.91 8.42 -9.20
CA ILE A 46 -4.20 9.84 -9.43
C ILE A 46 -3.92 10.66 -8.16
N SER A 47 -4.39 10.19 -7.00
CA SER A 47 -4.18 10.87 -5.73
C SER A 47 -2.70 10.93 -5.33
N LEU A 48 -1.92 9.87 -5.61
CA LEU A 48 -0.46 9.90 -5.45
C LEU A 48 0.19 10.97 -6.32
N LEU A 49 -0.21 11.12 -7.59
CA LEU A 49 0.32 12.17 -8.47
C LEU A 49 0.00 13.57 -7.94
N LEU A 50 -1.25 13.81 -7.52
CA LEU A 50 -1.67 15.09 -6.96
C LEU A 50 -0.90 15.43 -5.67
N TYR A 51 -0.77 14.45 -4.77
CA TYR A 51 0.06 14.57 -3.57
C TYR A 51 1.52 14.85 -3.94
N SER A 52 2.06 14.17 -4.94
CA SER A 52 3.45 14.33 -5.35
C SER A 52 3.75 15.74 -5.83
N ILE A 53 2.86 16.29 -6.66
CA ILE A 53 2.95 17.68 -7.14
C ILE A 53 2.88 18.65 -5.96
N HIS A 54 1.92 18.45 -5.05
CA HIS A 54 1.73 19.30 -3.87
C HIS A 54 2.96 19.29 -2.95
N ALA A 55 3.37 18.10 -2.51
CA ALA A 55 4.48 17.93 -1.57
C ALA A 55 5.82 18.39 -2.17
N THR A 56 6.08 18.10 -3.43
CA THR A 56 7.30 18.55 -4.12
C THR A 56 7.33 20.07 -4.25
N SER A 57 6.21 20.68 -4.66
CA SER A 57 6.14 22.13 -4.79
C SER A 57 6.30 22.82 -3.45
N CYS A 58 5.66 22.30 -2.41
CA CYS A 58 5.80 22.82 -1.06
C CYS A 58 7.24 22.75 -0.56
N PHE A 59 7.90 21.62 -0.78
CA PHE A 59 9.31 21.42 -0.44
C PHE A 59 10.21 22.44 -1.14
N PHE A 60 10.03 22.68 -2.44
CA PHE A 60 10.90 23.60 -3.18
C PHE A 60 10.64 25.07 -2.85
N GLN A 61 9.39 25.46 -2.62
CA GLN A 61 9.00 26.86 -2.42
C GLN A 61 9.19 27.32 -0.97
N GLU A 62 8.71 26.54 0.00
CA GLU A 62 8.65 26.94 1.41
C GLU A 62 9.63 26.18 2.30
N LYS A 63 10.28 25.11 1.79
CA LYS A 63 11.24 24.29 2.56
C LYS A 63 10.64 23.74 3.85
N VAL A 64 9.37 23.35 3.79
CA VAL A 64 8.60 22.73 4.89
C VAL A 64 7.91 21.46 4.40
N ALA A 65 7.41 20.65 5.34
CA ALA A 65 6.55 19.51 5.03
C ALA A 65 5.22 19.94 4.38
N SER A 66 4.63 19.06 3.56
CA SER A 66 3.47 19.35 2.71
C SER A 66 2.26 19.90 3.47
N TYR A 67 1.99 19.38 4.66
CA TYR A 67 0.87 19.78 5.51
C TYR A 67 1.09 21.12 6.24
N ARG A 68 2.28 21.72 6.15
CA ARG A 68 2.61 23.04 6.72
C ARG A 68 2.70 24.16 5.68
N CYS A 69 2.52 23.84 4.40
CA CYS A 69 2.49 24.87 3.36
C CYS A 69 1.38 25.88 3.61
N LYS A 70 1.69 27.18 3.56
CA LYS A 70 0.70 28.25 3.75
C LYS A 70 0.38 29.02 2.48
N ASN A 71 1.34 29.17 1.58
CA ASN A 71 1.23 30.03 0.39
C ASN A 71 1.03 29.25 -0.91
N PHE A 72 0.68 27.96 -0.82
CA PHE A 72 0.50 27.13 -1.99
C PHE A 72 -0.86 27.38 -2.66
N THR A 73 -0.83 27.88 -3.90
CA THR A 73 -2.04 28.30 -4.64
C THR A 73 -2.61 27.25 -5.58
N THR A 74 -1.91 26.13 -5.82
CA THR A 74 -2.34 25.14 -6.83
C THR A 74 -3.52 24.28 -6.37
N PHE A 75 -3.63 23.96 -5.08
CA PHE A 75 -4.73 23.15 -4.55
C PHE A 75 -5.33 23.75 -3.28
N SER A 76 -6.58 24.22 -3.35
CA SER A 76 -7.28 24.81 -2.20
C SER A 76 -7.58 23.81 -1.07
N TYR A 77 -7.54 22.50 -1.36
CA TYR A 77 -7.83 21.41 -0.41
C TYR A 77 -6.66 20.44 -0.25
N ALA A 78 -5.43 20.94 -0.19
CA ALA A 78 -4.22 20.13 -0.17
C ALA A 78 -4.17 19.07 0.95
N ASN A 79 -4.50 19.43 2.19
CA ASN A 79 -4.56 18.46 3.30
C ASN A 79 -5.63 17.37 3.06
N GLY A 80 -6.74 17.73 2.41
CA GLY A 80 -7.78 16.78 2.03
C GLY A 80 -7.30 15.79 0.95
N LEU A 81 -6.48 16.25 0.00
CA LEU A 81 -5.86 15.40 -1.02
C LEU A 81 -4.85 14.42 -0.40
N GLU A 82 -4.02 14.90 0.53
CA GLU A 82 -3.06 14.05 1.25
C GLU A 82 -3.76 12.96 2.06
N ILE A 83 -4.79 13.32 2.84
CA ILE A 83 -5.61 12.36 3.59
C ILE A 83 -6.31 11.39 2.63
N SER A 84 -6.87 11.88 1.51
CA SER A 84 -7.55 11.03 0.53
C SER A 84 -6.61 9.99 -0.08
N TRP A 85 -5.40 10.39 -0.44
CA TRP A 85 -4.36 9.48 -0.93
C TRP A 85 -4.00 8.44 0.12
N GLN A 86 -3.71 8.85 1.36
CA GLN A 86 -3.34 7.92 2.44
C GLN A 86 -4.46 6.92 2.76
N VAL A 87 -5.70 7.38 2.88
CA VAL A 87 -6.86 6.50 3.15
C VAL A 87 -7.04 5.50 2.01
N THR A 88 -6.93 5.96 0.75
CA THR A 88 -7.04 5.07 -0.41
C THR A 88 -5.89 4.06 -0.44
N SER A 89 -4.67 4.49 -0.16
CA SER A 89 -3.50 3.61 -0.09
C SER A 89 -3.68 2.54 0.99
N PHE A 90 -4.10 2.95 2.19
CA PHE A 90 -4.35 2.06 3.31
C PHE A 90 -5.46 1.04 3.01
N ILE A 91 -6.60 1.47 2.45
CA ILE A 91 -7.68 0.57 2.04
C ILE A 91 -7.18 -0.46 1.01
N ASN A 92 -6.42 -0.01 0.00
CA ASN A 92 -5.84 -0.92 -0.99
C ASN A 92 -4.90 -1.95 -0.33
N THR A 93 -4.05 -1.49 0.59
CA THR A 93 -3.11 -2.36 1.32
C THR A 93 -3.86 -3.40 2.16
N LEU A 94 -4.96 -3.03 2.83
CA LEU A 94 -5.82 -4.00 3.54
C LEU A 94 -6.46 -5.01 2.58
N ILE A 95 -6.96 -4.57 1.43
CA ILE A 95 -7.50 -5.48 0.40
C ILE A 95 -6.42 -6.48 -0.04
N VAL A 96 -5.19 -6.03 -0.28
CA VAL A 96 -4.08 -6.90 -0.66
C VAL A 96 -3.76 -7.92 0.43
N ILE A 97 -3.71 -7.50 1.71
CA ILE A 97 -3.55 -8.42 2.84
C ILE A 97 -4.65 -9.47 2.84
N LEU A 98 -5.92 -9.05 2.70
CA LEU A 98 -7.07 -9.95 2.67
C LEU A 98 -6.97 -10.95 1.50
N VAL A 99 -6.59 -10.49 0.31
CA VAL A 99 -6.37 -11.38 -0.83
C VAL A 99 -5.25 -12.38 -0.53
N LEU A 100 -4.13 -11.94 0.03
CA LEU A 100 -2.98 -12.80 0.31
C LEU A 100 -3.29 -13.92 1.30
N VAL A 101 -4.07 -13.63 2.35
CA VAL A 101 -4.47 -14.66 3.33
C VAL A 101 -5.50 -15.65 2.79
N THR A 102 -6.12 -15.36 1.65
CA THR A 102 -7.06 -16.28 0.98
C THR A 102 -6.39 -17.18 -0.06
N VAL A 103 -5.11 -16.93 -0.40
CA VAL A 103 -4.40 -17.73 -1.40
C VAL A 103 -4.16 -19.14 -0.86
N PRO A 104 -4.40 -20.22 -1.64
CA PRO A 104 -4.25 -21.60 -1.17
C PRO A 104 -2.84 -21.96 -0.64
N SER A 105 -1.82 -21.22 -1.07
CA SER A 105 -0.43 -21.37 -0.62
C SER A 105 -0.12 -20.70 0.73
N TYR A 106 -1.09 -20.02 1.35
CA TYR A 106 -0.89 -19.32 2.61
C TYR A 106 -0.86 -20.29 3.80
N GLU A 107 0.24 -20.28 4.55
CA GLU A 107 0.48 -21.19 5.69
C GLU A 107 0.08 -20.59 7.06
N GLY A 108 -0.55 -19.41 7.07
CA GLY A 108 -0.90 -18.69 8.29
C GLY A 108 0.15 -17.65 8.74
N TYR A 109 -0.29 -16.72 9.61
CA TYR A 109 0.52 -15.57 10.03
C TYR A 109 1.75 -15.99 10.83
N LEU A 110 1.60 -16.94 11.76
CA LEU A 110 2.69 -17.41 12.60
C LEU A 110 3.75 -18.18 11.79
N SER A 111 3.33 -19.02 10.83
CA SER A 111 4.26 -19.71 9.92
C SER A 111 5.01 -18.70 9.06
N THR A 112 4.28 -17.73 8.48
CA THR A 112 4.86 -16.66 7.68
C THR A 112 5.92 -15.88 8.46
N LEU A 113 5.61 -15.45 9.69
CA LEU A 113 6.54 -14.73 10.55
C LEU A 113 7.76 -15.59 10.91
N ARG A 114 7.54 -16.84 11.30
CA ARG A 114 8.61 -17.78 11.66
C ARG A 114 9.52 -18.11 10.48
N ASN A 115 8.97 -18.21 9.27
CA ASN A 115 9.76 -18.48 8.08
C ASN A 115 10.59 -17.24 7.71
N ASN A 116 9.97 -16.06 7.70
CA ASN A 116 10.67 -14.82 7.39
C ASN A 116 11.75 -14.47 8.42
N SER A 117 11.52 -14.70 9.71
CA SER A 117 12.47 -14.35 10.78
C SER A 117 13.78 -15.14 10.76
N ARG A 118 13.88 -16.20 9.95
CA ARG A 118 15.12 -16.92 9.69
C ARG A 118 16.08 -16.17 8.78
N HIS A 119 15.65 -15.07 8.16
CA HIS A 119 16.44 -14.33 7.16
C HIS A 119 16.94 -12.98 7.69
N ALA A 120 18.20 -12.65 7.43
CA ALA A 120 18.81 -11.39 7.88
C ALA A 120 18.06 -10.16 7.34
N ARG A 121 17.58 -10.20 6.09
CA ARG A 121 16.80 -9.11 5.49
C ARG A 121 15.46 -8.87 6.20
N PHE A 122 14.86 -9.87 6.84
CA PHE A 122 13.68 -9.64 7.68
C PHE A 122 14.01 -8.74 8.86
N TRP A 123 15.08 -9.03 9.59
CA TRP A 123 15.51 -8.22 10.73
C TRP A 123 15.97 -6.83 10.29
N SER A 124 16.62 -6.72 9.14
CA SER A 124 16.97 -5.43 8.56
C SER A 124 15.72 -4.60 8.24
N LEU A 125 14.71 -5.19 7.60
CA LEU A 125 13.46 -4.49 7.29
C LEU A 125 12.69 -4.10 8.55
N PHE A 126 12.68 -4.98 9.56
CA PHE A 126 12.07 -4.70 10.85
C PHE A 126 12.77 -3.56 11.59
N ALA A 127 14.11 -3.51 11.57
CA ALA A 127 14.87 -2.40 12.12
C ALA A 127 14.57 -1.09 11.38
N GLN A 128 14.49 -1.12 10.05
CA GLN A 128 14.09 0.03 9.24
C GLN A 128 12.67 0.51 9.57
N LEU A 129 11.72 -0.41 9.79
CA LEU A 129 10.37 -0.06 10.24
C LEU A 129 10.39 0.64 11.60
N ILE A 130 11.17 0.15 12.57
CA ILE A 130 11.30 0.80 13.88
C ILE A 130 11.81 2.24 13.71
N VAL A 131 12.80 2.45 12.84
CA VAL A 131 13.35 3.78 12.57
C VAL A 131 12.30 4.69 11.91
N ALA A 132 11.59 4.21 10.89
CA ALA A 132 10.53 4.94 10.21
C ALA A 132 9.41 5.38 11.18
N VAL A 133 8.89 4.43 11.98
CA VAL A 133 7.88 4.72 13.00
C VAL A 133 8.40 5.71 14.05
N SER A 134 9.66 5.58 14.45
CA SER A 134 10.28 6.51 15.41
C SER A 134 10.33 7.94 14.88
N TYR A 135 10.61 8.15 13.58
CA TYR A 135 10.56 9.47 12.97
C TYR A 135 9.17 10.07 13.04
N ASN A 136 8.15 9.33 12.58
CA ASN A 136 6.75 9.79 12.63
C ASN A 136 6.32 10.12 14.08
N ILE A 137 6.74 9.34 15.08
CA ILE A 137 6.49 9.64 16.50
C ILE A 137 7.14 10.97 16.91
N ILE A 138 8.39 11.23 16.51
CA ILE A 138 9.07 12.52 16.78
C ILE A 138 8.27 13.67 16.16
N VAL A 139 7.79 13.51 14.92
CA VAL A 139 6.96 14.52 14.26
C VAL A 139 5.65 14.75 15.02
N ILE A 140 4.92 13.69 15.40
CA ILE A 140 3.67 13.77 16.17
C ILE A 140 3.88 14.50 17.51
N CYS A 141 4.96 14.16 18.23
CA CYS A 141 5.26 14.75 19.54
C CYS A 141 5.63 16.24 19.46
N THR A 142 6.17 16.69 18.32
CA THR A 142 6.59 18.08 18.13
C THR A 142 5.53 18.95 17.46
N GLU A 143 4.58 18.33 16.77
CA GLU A 143 3.50 19.02 16.08
C GLU A 143 2.41 19.54 17.02
N THR A 144 1.85 20.70 16.69
CA THR A 144 0.74 21.32 17.44
C THR A 144 -0.60 21.18 16.72
N LEU A 145 -0.59 21.06 15.39
CA LEU A 145 -1.80 20.93 14.58
C LEU A 145 -2.35 19.49 14.62
N GLY A 146 -3.63 19.34 15.02
CA GLY A 146 -4.27 18.03 15.12
C GLY A 146 -4.36 17.28 13.79
N ILE A 147 -4.61 17.98 12.68
CA ILE A 147 -4.69 17.37 11.34
C ILE A 147 -3.34 16.74 10.95
N SER A 148 -2.23 17.44 11.20
CA SER A 148 -0.89 16.92 10.92
C SER A 148 -0.59 15.67 11.73
N LYS A 149 -1.00 15.62 13.01
CA LYS A 149 -0.86 14.39 13.82
C LYS A 149 -1.63 13.21 13.23
N VAL A 150 -2.82 13.44 12.69
CA VAL A 150 -3.62 12.39 12.04
C VAL A 150 -2.91 11.85 10.79
N ILE A 151 -2.31 12.74 9.99
CA ILE A 151 -1.53 12.38 8.79
C ILE A 151 -0.34 11.49 9.16
N GLU A 152 0.41 11.84 10.21
CA GLU A 152 1.55 11.05 10.68
C GLU A 152 1.13 9.68 11.25
N VAL A 153 0.01 9.61 11.97
CA VAL A 153 -0.55 8.32 12.43
C VAL A 153 -0.91 7.43 11.24
N MET A 154 -1.46 8.01 10.17
CA MET A 154 -1.77 7.28 8.94
C MET A 154 -0.51 6.81 8.20
N PHE A 155 0.59 7.58 8.23
CA PHE A 155 1.89 7.09 7.76
C PHE A 155 2.36 5.87 8.53
N ILE A 156 2.33 5.89 9.87
CA ILE A 156 2.68 4.73 10.72
C ILE A 156 1.83 3.50 10.35
N LEU A 157 0.52 3.67 10.20
CA LEU A 157 -0.36 2.57 9.79
C LEU A 157 -0.03 2.05 8.38
N GLY A 158 0.32 2.95 7.46
CA GLY A 158 0.79 2.64 6.12
C GLY A 158 2.10 1.84 6.11
N GLU A 159 3.08 2.25 6.90
CA GLU A 159 4.38 1.59 7.05
C GLU A 159 4.22 0.17 7.60
N ILE A 160 3.45 0.01 8.68
CA ILE A 160 3.21 -1.29 9.31
C ILE A 160 2.45 -2.23 8.34
N SER A 161 1.38 -1.72 7.72
CA SER A 161 0.55 -2.54 6.81
C SER A 161 1.30 -2.93 5.53
N THR A 162 2.11 -2.02 4.97
CA THR A 162 2.95 -2.32 3.80
C THR A 162 4.05 -3.33 4.14
N THR A 163 4.66 -3.22 5.33
CA THR A 163 5.61 -4.22 5.83
C THR A 163 4.96 -5.60 5.94
N LEU A 164 3.72 -5.66 6.44
CA LEU A 164 2.97 -6.90 6.51
C LEU A 164 2.71 -7.50 5.12
N VAL A 165 2.35 -6.67 4.14
CA VAL A 165 2.22 -7.08 2.74
C VAL A 165 3.52 -7.70 2.23
N VAL A 166 4.68 -7.08 2.50
CA VAL A 166 5.99 -7.63 2.10
C VAL A 166 6.23 -9.00 2.73
N TYR A 167 5.97 -9.15 4.03
CA TYR A 167 6.14 -10.43 4.71
C TYR A 167 5.22 -11.53 4.17
N LEU A 168 3.96 -11.21 3.86
CA LEU A 168 3.01 -12.15 3.26
C LEU A 168 3.41 -12.49 1.82
N TRP A 169 3.76 -11.52 0.99
CA TRP A 169 4.17 -11.78 -0.39
C TRP A 169 5.50 -12.51 -0.52
N ASN A 170 6.36 -12.43 0.50
CA ASN A 170 7.61 -13.19 0.50
C ASN A 170 7.36 -14.70 0.54
N THR A 171 6.26 -15.15 1.16
CA THR A 171 5.94 -16.58 1.32
C THR A 171 4.98 -17.12 0.26
N VAL A 172 4.25 -16.24 -0.44
CA VAL A 172 3.30 -16.61 -1.49
C VAL A 172 3.94 -16.41 -2.88
N PRO A 173 3.88 -17.39 -3.81
CA PRO A 173 4.39 -17.23 -5.18
C PRO A 173 3.56 -16.21 -5.97
N SER A 174 4.08 -15.75 -7.11
CA SER A 174 3.36 -14.78 -7.93
C SER A 174 2.16 -15.46 -8.63
N PRO A 175 0.97 -14.84 -8.70
CA PRO A 175 -0.24 -15.48 -9.22
C PRO A 175 -0.21 -15.74 -10.74
N TRP A 176 0.76 -15.20 -11.48
CA TRP A 176 0.78 -15.12 -12.95
C TRP A 176 0.96 -16.43 -13.71
N ARG A 177 1.27 -17.52 -13.02
CA ARG A 177 1.44 -18.82 -13.69
C ARG A 177 0.11 -19.52 -13.99
N GLU A 178 -1.02 -18.89 -13.70
CA GLU A 178 -2.32 -19.29 -14.22
C GLU A 178 -2.72 -18.39 -15.42
N PRO A 179 -2.41 -18.77 -16.67
CA PRO A 179 -2.77 -17.99 -17.87
C PRO A 179 -4.30 -17.85 -18.10
N ARG A 180 -5.13 -18.36 -17.19
CA ARG A 180 -6.58 -18.45 -17.33
C ARG A 180 -7.33 -17.18 -16.92
N ASP A 181 -6.69 -16.19 -16.28
CA ASP A 181 -7.40 -14.98 -15.79
C ASP A 181 -6.60 -13.67 -16.05
N PRO A 182 -6.74 -13.06 -17.25
CA PRO A 182 -6.00 -11.85 -17.62
C PRO A 182 -6.36 -10.63 -16.76
N ALA A 183 -7.56 -10.58 -16.17
CA ALA A 183 -7.99 -9.48 -15.32
C ALA A 183 -7.32 -9.50 -13.94
N LYS A 184 -7.27 -10.67 -13.29
CA LYS A 184 -6.52 -10.83 -12.01
C LYS A 184 -5.05 -10.52 -12.17
N ASN A 185 -4.49 -11.02 -13.27
CA ASN A 185 -3.16 -10.73 -13.73
C ASN A 185 -2.98 -9.20 -13.80
N LEU A 186 -3.69 -8.51 -14.68
CA LEU A 186 -3.59 -7.05 -14.78
C LEU A 186 -3.74 -6.33 -13.42
N ALA A 187 -4.70 -6.74 -12.58
CA ALA A 187 -4.90 -6.19 -11.25
C ALA A 187 -3.66 -6.34 -10.35
N TYR A 188 -3.02 -7.52 -10.34
CA TYR A 188 -1.78 -7.73 -9.59
C TYR A 188 -0.65 -6.84 -10.10
N THR A 189 -0.49 -6.73 -11.42
CA THR A 189 0.54 -5.87 -12.04
C THR A 189 0.30 -4.44 -11.60
N LEU A 190 -0.89 -3.90 -11.83
CA LEU A 190 -1.16 -2.51 -11.48
C LEU A 190 -0.97 -2.26 -9.97
N THR A 191 -1.33 -3.24 -9.13
CA THR A 191 -1.07 -3.17 -7.68
C THR A 191 0.42 -3.03 -7.38
N LEU A 192 1.27 -3.90 -7.95
CA LEU A 192 2.72 -3.79 -7.75
C LEU A 192 3.28 -2.48 -8.30
N VAL A 193 2.84 -2.02 -9.48
CA VAL A 193 3.32 -0.74 -10.06
C VAL A 193 3.03 0.38 -9.07
N VAL A 194 1.81 0.45 -8.56
CA VAL A 194 1.40 1.52 -7.64
C VAL A 194 2.21 1.45 -6.35
N PHE A 195 2.46 0.27 -5.79
CA PHE A 195 3.36 0.13 -4.63
C PHE A 195 4.80 0.57 -4.94
N ILE A 196 5.35 0.20 -6.11
CA ILE A 196 6.70 0.61 -6.54
C ILE A 196 6.76 2.14 -6.64
N LEU A 197 5.83 2.75 -7.37
CA LEU A 197 5.82 4.19 -7.61
C LEU A 197 5.63 4.99 -6.32
N GLU A 198 4.74 4.54 -5.44
CA GLU A 198 4.48 5.19 -4.15
C GLU A 198 5.73 5.18 -3.26
N ASN A 199 6.34 4.00 -3.08
CA ASN A 199 7.53 3.88 -2.26
C ASN A 199 8.76 4.53 -2.91
N LEU A 200 8.86 4.54 -4.24
CA LEU A 200 9.90 5.28 -4.95
C LEU A 200 9.76 6.79 -4.72
N TYR A 201 8.54 7.32 -4.82
CA TYR A 201 8.28 8.73 -4.60
C TYR A 201 8.59 9.14 -3.16
N LEU A 202 8.10 8.37 -2.17
CA LEU A 202 8.39 8.63 -0.76
C LEU A 202 9.89 8.54 -0.46
N PHE A 203 10.58 7.54 -1.01
CA PHE A 203 12.04 7.47 -0.91
C PHE A 203 12.72 8.75 -1.42
N VAL A 204 12.37 9.22 -2.62
CA VAL A 204 12.95 10.44 -3.21
C VAL A 204 12.61 11.67 -2.38
N LEU A 205 11.35 11.82 -1.98
CA LEU A 205 10.89 12.96 -1.17
C LEU A 205 11.61 13.00 0.17
N THR A 206 11.57 11.92 0.95
CA THR A 206 12.17 11.83 2.29
C THR A 206 13.70 11.95 2.23
N SER A 207 14.36 11.35 1.23
CA SER A 207 15.81 11.53 1.03
C SER A 207 16.16 13.00 0.75
N THR A 208 15.38 13.66 -0.09
CA THR A 208 15.59 15.07 -0.44
C THR A 208 15.34 15.95 0.80
N GLN A 209 14.29 15.67 1.56
CA GLN A 209 14.00 16.32 2.83
C GLN A 209 15.15 16.19 3.82
N ALA A 210 15.68 14.98 4.02
CA ALA A 210 16.83 14.74 4.88
C ALA A 210 18.08 15.50 4.40
N ALA A 211 18.38 15.47 3.10
CA ALA A 211 19.54 16.14 2.50
C ALA A 211 19.51 17.67 2.66
N PHE A 212 18.33 18.28 2.53
CA PHE A 212 18.15 19.72 2.68
C PHE A 212 17.74 20.16 4.10
N GLN A 213 17.77 19.24 5.07
CA GLN A 213 17.38 19.49 6.46
C GLN A 213 15.94 20.05 6.59
N VAL A 214 15.07 19.69 5.65
CA VAL A 214 13.64 19.97 5.70
C VAL A 214 12.99 18.80 6.42
N THR A 215 12.42 19.04 7.59
CA THR A 215 11.81 17.97 8.42
C THR A 215 10.37 18.30 8.74
N GLY A 216 9.60 17.27 9.12
CA GLY A 216 8.26 17.43 9.67
C GLY A 216 8.24 18.05 11.08
N VAL A 217 9.39 18.22 11.73
CA VAL A 217 9.48 18.66 13.13
C VAL A 217 9.17 20.14 13.29
N ASN A 218 8.33 20.49 14.26
CA ASN A 218 7.96 21.89 14.51
C ASN A 218 9.13 22.64 15.15
N ASN A 219 9.33 23.90 14.74
CA ASN A 219 10.45 24.73 15.23
C ASN A 219 11.80 24.02 15.17
N PHE A 220 12.04 23.23 14.12
CA PHE A 220 13.24 22.38 13.99
C PHE A 220 14.55 23.14 14.28
N ARG A 221 14.68 24.38 13.78
CA ARG A 221 15.86 25.24 13.98
C ARG A 221 16.10 25.66 15.44
N GLN A 222 15.09 25.61 16.29
CA GLN A 222 15.18 25.94 17.71
C GLN A 222 15.42 24.70 18.59
N THR A 223 15.38 23.50 18.01
CA THR A 223 15.65 22.27 18.78
C THR A 223 17.16 22.14 19.09
N PRO A 224 17.56 21.51 20.20
CA PRO A 224 18.96 21.25 20.52
C PRO A 224 19.70 20.53 19.37
N SER A 225 20.97 20.89 19.12
CA SER A 225 21.76 20.36 18.00
C SER A 225 21.83 18.82 17.96
N THR A 226 21.93 18.17 19.13
CA THR A 226 21.90 16.69 19.23
C THR A 226 20.57 16.11 18.73
N LEU A 227 19.44 16.74 19.10
CA LEU A 227 18.11 16.30 18.67
C LEU A 227 17.88 16.58 17.18
N GLN A 228 18.44 17.67 16.65
CA GLN A 228 18.44 17.94 15.21
C GLN A 228 19.18 16.83 14.45
N ALA A 229 20.39 16.47 14.89
CA ALA A 229 21.17 15.42 14.27
C ALA A 229 20.45 14.06 14.31
N ILE A 230 19.88 13.69 15.46
CA ILE A 230 19.08 12.46 15.58
C ILE A 230 17.90 12.49 14.62
N THR A 231 17.14 13.59 14.56
CA THR A 231 15.99 13.72 13.66
C THR A 231 16.39 13.53 12.19
N ILE A 232 17.50 14.15 11.76
CA ILE A 232 17.99 14.01 10.39
C ILE A 232 18.39 12.55 10.09
N VAL A 233 19.07 11.90 11.01
CA VAL A 233 19.49 10.49 10.85
C VAL A 233 18.27 9.57 10.76
N VAL A 234 17.27 9.76 11.62
CA VAL A 234 16.06 8.94 11.64
C VAL A 234 15.20 9.22 10.40
N ASN A 235 15.09 10.47 9.93
CA ASN A 235 14.46 10.85 8.66
C ASN A 235 15.14 10.18 7.46
N ALA A 236 16.48 10.22 7.40
CA ALA A 236 17.22 9.49 6.37
C ALA A 236 17.00 7.97 6.47
N GLY A 237 16.89 7.44 7.68
CA GLY A 237 16.53 6.05 7.94
C GLY A 237 15.15 5.67 7.42
N GLU A 238 14.15 6.54 7.60
CA GLU A 238 12.81 6.39 7.01
C GLU A 238 12.88 6.33 5.46
N ALA A 239 13.71 7.16 4.84
CA ALA A 239 13.92 7.05 3.39
C ALA A 239 14.45 5.66 2.99
N THR A 240 15.39 5.09 3.75
CA THR A 240 15.90 3.73 3.47
C THR A 240 14.84 2.65 3.60
N PHE A 241 13.84 2.85 4.48
CA PHE A 241 12.68 1.97 4.60
C PHE A 241 11.85 1.97 3.32
N TYR A 242 11.49 3.15 2.78
CA TYR A 242 10.76 3.25 1.52
C TYR A 242 11.54 2.66 0.35
N TYR A 243 12.87 2.85 0.31
CA TYR A 243 13.71 2.19 -0.68
C TYR A 243 13.65 0.67 -0.59
N ALA A 244 13.72 0.10 0.63
CA ALA A 244 13.64 -1.34 0.84
C ALA A 244 12.29 -1.92 0.38
N MET A 245 11.18 -1.21 0.66
CA MET A 245 9.84 -1.57 0.19
C MET A 245 9.76 -1.55 -1.33
N MET A 246 10.19 -0.45 -1.96
CA MET A 246 10.24 -0.31 -3.41
C MET A 246 11.05 -1.45 -4.05
N LYS A 247 12.25 -1.72 -3.52
CA LYS A 247 13.13 -2.79 -4.01
C LYS A 247 12.47 -4.16 -3.91
N PHE A 248 11.75 -4.44 -2.82
CA PHE A 248 11.01 -5.69 -2.69
C PHE A 248 9.93 -5.85 -3.77
N PHE A 249 9.08 -4.84 -3.96
CA PHE A 249 8.02 -4.90 -4.97
C PHE A 249 8.57 -4.95 -6.40
N TRP A 250 9.65 -4.23 -6.66
CA TRP A 250 10.38 -4.30 -7.93
C TRP A 250 10.87 -5.72 -8.19
N ASN A 251 11.53 -6.35 -7.22
CA ASN A 251 11.98 -7.73 -7.37
C ASN A 251 10.82 -8.69 -7.53
N LYS A 252 9.70 -8.48 -6.81
CA LYS A 252 8.50 -9.32 -6.90
C LYS A 252 7.82 -9.23 -8.27
N TRP A 253 8.01 -8.12 -8.98
CA TRP A 253 7.54 -7.96 -10.35
C TRP A 253 8.21 -8.93 -11.33
N PHE A 254 9.52 -9.16 -11.15
CA PHE A 254 10.35 -9.90 -12.11
C PHE A 254 10.72 -11.32 -11.66
N ASP A 255 10.83 -11.56 -10.34
CA ASP A 255 11.21 -12.86 -9.78
C ASP A 255 10.00 -13.53 -9.11
N ASP A 256 9.62 -14.70 -9.67
CA ASP A 256 8.50 -15.52 -9.22
C ASP A 256 8.83 -16.37 -7.98
N ARG A 257 10.10 -16.40 -7.55
CA ARG A 257 10.50 -17.26 -6.44
C ARG A 257 9.90 -16.80 -5.11
N ARG A 258 9.53 -17.79 -4.29
CA ARG A 258 9.35 -17.59 -2.85
C ARG A 258 10.70 -17.14 -2.25
N ASN A 259 10.64 -16.39 -1.17
CA ASN A 259 11.80 -15.95 -0.40
C ASN A 259 12.73 -14.94 -1.13
N LEU A 260 12.18 -13.86 -1.67
CA LEU A 260 12.97 -12.74 -2.19
C LEU A 260 13.84 -12.05 -1.12
N LEU A 261 13.52 -12.27 0.17
CA LEU A 261 14.38 -11.89 1.30
C LEU A 261 15.65 -12.77 1.44
N ILE A 262 15.88 -13.77 0.58
CA ILE A 262 17.06 -14.66 0.61
C ILE A 262 18.15 -14.25 -0.40
N ASN A 263 17.80 -13.72 -1.57
CA ASN A 263 18.78 -13.58 -2.66
C ASN A 263 19.46 -12.20 -2.69
N ASP A 264 20.75 -12.18 -2.38
CA ASP A 264 21.69 -11.06 -2.51
C ASP A 264 22.19 -10.80 -3.94
N ASN A 265 21.68 -11.54 -4.93
CA ASN A 265 22.17 -11.45 -6.31
C ASN A 265 21.13 -10.80 -7.24
N VAL A 266 21.02 -9.47 -7.19
CA VAL A 266 21.02 -8.51 -8.34
C VAL A 266 21.39 -7.13 -7.80
#